data_AF-A0A945I2X3-F1
#
_entry.id   AF-A0A945I2X3-F1
#
_cell.length_a   1.000
_cell.length_b   1.000
_cell.length_c   1.000
_cell.angle_alpha   90.00
_cell.angle_beta   90.00
_cell.angle_gamma   90.00
#
_symmetry.space_group_name_H-M   'P 1'
#
loop_
_entity.id
_entity.type
_entity.pdbx_description
1 polymer ?
#
loop_
_entity_poly.entity_id
_entity_poly.type
_entity_poly.pdbx_seq_one_letter_code
_entity_poly.pdbx_strand_id
1 'polypeptide(L)' 'MVVGALIALLVLVNIAAAESRYDAIPHGPKIGAAAGPLLDDAIDQDGQPQNLPSLSGKKGLILLFSRSFDW' A
#
# COMPACT_ATOMS: atom_id res chain seq x y z
N MET A 1 -10.88 -37.08 -12.89
CA MET A 1 -10.05 -36.57 -11.76
C MET A 1 -8.84 -35.76 -12.24
N VAL A 2 -8.10 -36.19 -13.27
CA VAL A 2 -6.90 -35.49 -13.77
C VAL A 2 -7.17 -34.07 -14.30
N VAL A 3 -8.26 -33.87 -15.07
CA VAL A 3 -8.58 -32.56 -15.65
C VAL A 3 -8.92 -31.52 -14.57
N GLY A 4 -9.65 -31.91 -13.52
CA GLY A 4 -9.98 -31.03 -12.40
C GLY A 4 -8.75 -30.59 -11.61
N ALA A 5 -7.79 -31.50 -11.40
CA ALA A 5 -6.52 -31.18 -10.75
C ALA A 5 -5.68 -30.20 -11.59
N LEU A 6 -5.69 -30.35 -12.92
CA LEU A 6 -4.97 -29.46 -13.84
C LEU A 6 -5.55 -28.03 -13.82
N ILE A 7 -6.88 -27.91 -13.80
CA ILE A 7 -7.56 -26.62 -13.71
C ILE A 7 -7.28 -25.95 -12.35
N ALA A 8 -7.35 -26.70 -11.25
CA ALA A 8 -7.01 -26.19 -9.92
C ALA A 8 -5.56 -25.69 -9.83
N LEU A 9 -4.62 -26.43 -10.43
CA LEU A 9 -3.22 -26.03 -10.51
C LEU A 9 -3.05 -24.74 -11.35
N LEU A 10 -3.74 -24.62 -12.48
CA LEU A 10 -3.69 -23.44 -13.35
C LEU A 10 -4.23 -22.19 -12.63
N VAL A 11 -5.26 -22.33 -11.81
CA VAL A 11 -5.82 -21.22 -11.01
C VAL A 11 -4.82 -20.77 -9.94
N LEU A 12 -4.18 -21.69 -9.21
CA LEU A 12 -3.17 -21.36 -8.20
C LEU A 12 -1.98 -20.59 -8.78
N VAL A 13 -1.48 -20.99 -9.95
CA VAL A 13 -0.36 -20.32 -10.63
C VAL A 13 -0.69 -18.87 -10.98
N ASN A 14 -1.93 -18.59 -11.41
CA ASN A 14 -2.35 -17.23 -11.76
C ASN A 14 -2.52 -16.33 -10.53
N ILE A 15 -2.94 -16.88 -9.38
CA ILE A 15 -3.05 -16.12 -8.12
C ILE A 15 -1.66 -15.70 -7.62
N ALA A 16 -0.69 -16.61 -7.65
CA ALA A 16 0.69 -16.31 -7.25
C ALA A 16 1.37 -15.26 -8.15
N ALA A 17 1.06 -15.25 -9.46
CA ALA A 17 1.62 -14.30 -10.41
C ALA A 17 1.02 -12.88 -10.31
N ALA A 18 -0.12 -12.70 -9.63
CA ALA A 18 -0.79 -11.40 -9.49
C ALA A 18 -0.15 -10.52 -8.41
N GLU A 19 0.43 -11.11 -7.35
CA GLU A 19 1.03 -10.36 -6.24
C GLU A 19 2.33 -9.63 -6.63
N SER A 20 3.07 -10.13 -7.63
CA SER A 20 4.44 -9.65 -7.90
C SER A 20 4.55 -8.32 -8.65
N ARG A 21 3.45 -7.81 -9.25
CA ARG A 21 3.54 -6.68 -10.19
C ARG A 21 3.69 -5.32 -9.50
N TYR A 22 3.19 -5.20 -8.28
CA TYR A 22 3.22 -3.94 -7.53
C TYR A 22 4.56 -3.73 -6.81
N ASP A 23 5.20 -4.82 -6.39
CA ASP A 23 6.47 -4.78 -5.66
C ASP A 23 7.71 -4.69 -6.57
N ALA A 24 7.50 -4.74 -7.90
CA ALA A 24 8.55 -4.64 -8.91
C ALA A 24 9.07 -3.21 -9.12
N ILE A 25 8.44 -2.19 -8.54
CA ILE A 25 8.94 -0.82 -8.61
C ILE A 25 10.23 -0.72 -7.75
N PRO A 26 11.36 -0.26 -8.29
CA PRO A 26 12.61 -0.15 -7.53
C PRO A 26 12.56 0.87 -6.39
N HIS A 27 11.63 1.84 -6.51
CA HIS A 27 11.48 2.97 -5.61
C HIS A 27 10.18 2.89 -4.82
N GLY A 28 10.23 3.36 -3.57
CA GLY A 28 9.09 3.34 -2.65
C GLY A 28 9.08 2.12 -1.72
N PRO A 29 8.26 2.18 -0.65
CA PRO A 29 8.11 1.07 0.28
C PRO A 29 7.43 -0.12 -0.39
N LYS A 30 7.91 -1.33 -0.04
CA LYS A 30 7.32 -2.59 -0.51
C LYS A 30 5.95 -2.84 0.10
N ILE A 31 5.12 -3.65 -0.54
CA ILE A 31 3.82 -4.06 0.03
C ILE A 31 4.07 -4.78 1.37
N GLY A 32 3.32 -4.37 2.39
CA GLY A 32 3.44 -4.93 3.74
C GLY A 32 4.63 -4.41 4.55
N ALA A 33 5.48 -3.56 3.99
CA ALA A 33 6.46 -2.83 4.78
C ALA A 33 5.75 -1.94 5.80
N ALA A 34 6.36 -1.77 6.98
CA ALA A 34 5.93 -0.73 7.90
C ALA A 34 5.89 0.59 7.14
N ALA A 35 4.78 1.34 7.27
CA ALA A 35 4.76 2.70 6.78
C ALA A 35 5.95 3.42 7.44
N GLY A 36 6.84 3.98 6.61
CA GLY A 36 7.95 4.80 7.10
C GLY A 36 7.43 5.97 7.94
N PRO A 37 8.32 6.81 8.50
CA PRO A 37 7.93 7.93 9.35
C PRO A 37 6.84 8.77 8.67
N LEU A 38 5.57 8.54 9.06
CA LEU A 38 4.43 9.14 8.41
C LEU A 38 4.09 10.39 9.20
N LEU A 39 4.47 11.53 8.63
CA LEU A 39 4.26 12.85 9.21
C LEU A 39 5.13 13.14 10.45
N ASP A 40 6.21 12.39 10.69
CA ASP A 40 7.17 12.78 11.74
C ASP A 40 7.71 14.18 11.39
N ASP A 41 7.39 15.17 12.24
CA ASP A 41 7.68 16.59 12.08
C ASP A 41 7.00 17.32 10.91
N ALA A 42 5.88 16.78 10.39
CA ALA A 42 5.10 17.51 9.40
C ALA A 42 4.44 18.74 10.04
N ILE A 43 4.73 19.92 9.50
CA ILE A 43 4.14 21.19 9.93
C ILE A 43 2.92 21.48 9.05
N ASP A 44 1.78 21.76 9.68
CA ASP A 44 0.57 22.15 8.97
C ASP A 44 0.57 23.63 8.54
N GLN A 45 -0.53 24.04 7.91
CA GLN A 45 -0.73 25.40 7.40
C GLN A 45 -0.76 26.46 8.51
N ASP A 46 -1.00 26.04 9.76
CA ASP A 46 -1.09 26.87 10.94
C ASP A 46 0.20 26.81 11.79
N GLY A 47 1.24 26.16 11.28
CA GLY A 47 2.53 26.02 11.96
C GLY A 47 2.56 24.97 13.06
N GLN A 48 1.55 24.09 13.14
CA GLN A 48 1.49 23.06 14.17
C GLN A 48 2.14 21.75 13.70
N PRO A 49 2.96 21.10 14.55
CA PRO A 49 3.41 19.74 14.30
C PRO A 49 2.23 18.77 14.31
N GLN A 50 2.10 17.98 13.25
CA GLN A 50 1.07 16.96 13.11
C GLN A 50 1.68 15.57 13.11
N ASN A 51 0.94 14.60 13.63
CA ASN A 51 1.28 13.19 13.58
C ASN A 51 -0.01 12.35 13.38
N LEU A 52 0.16 11.06 13.10
CA LEU A 52 -0.99 10.16 12.90
C LEU A 52 -1.99 10.17 14.08
N PRO A 53 -1.55 10.13 15.35
CA PRO A 53 -2.44 10.29 16.49
C PRO A 53 -3.23 11.60 16.51
N SER A 54 -2.61 12.75 16.25
CA SER A 54 -3.27 14.06 16.29
C SER A 54 -4.32 14.24 15.20
N LEU A 55 -4.10 13.62 14.04
CA LEU A 55 -5.03 13.65 12.90
C LEU A 55 -6.15 12.61 13.00
N SER A 56 -6.03 11.61 13.87
CA SER A 56 -7.02 10.55 14.04
C SER A 56 -8.18 10.99 14.93
N GLY A 57 -9.42 10.82 14.46
CA GLY A 57 -10.64 11.15 15.22
C GLY A 57 -11.53 9.95 15.52
N LYS A 58 -12.70 10.20 16.12
CA LYS A 58 -13.72 9.16 16.41
C LYS A 58 -14.17 8.35 15.20
N LYS A 59 -14.01 8.90 13.99
CA LYS A 59 -14.37 8.27 12.71
C LYS A 59 -13.16 7.70 11.97
N GLY A 60 -11.99 7.66 12.61
CA GLY A 60 -10.73 7.25 11.97
C GLY A 60 -10.06 8.39 11.20
N LEU A 61 -9.15 8.00 10.31
CA LEU A 61 -8.30 8.86 9.49
C LEU A 61 -8.37 8.40 8.04
N ILE A 62 -8.43 9.34 7.09
CA ILE A 62 -8.33 9.06 5.67
C ILE A 62 -6.94 9.51 5.21
N LEU A 63 -6.17 8.56 4.65
CA LEU A 63 -4.91 8.84 3.99
C LEU A 63 -5.13 8.77 2.48
N LEU A 64 -4.98 9.90 1.80
CA LEU A 64 -5.07 9.97 0.35
C LEU A 64 -3.66 10.04 -0.24
N PHE A 65 -3.21 8.93 -0.83
CA PHE A 65 -1.97 8.90 -1.58
C PHE A 65 -2.26 9.21 -3.04
N SER A 66 -1.88 10.41 -3.48
CA SER A 66 -1.88 10.76 -4.90
C SER A 66 -0.49 10.56 -5.48
N ARG A 67 -0.44 10.02 -6.69
CA ARG A 67 0.77 9.96 -7.51
C ARG A 67 0.51 10.82 -8.74
N SER A 68 1.15 11.99 -8.83
CA SER A 68 1.30 12.66 -10.12
C SER A 68 2.39 11.90 -10.85
N PHE A 69 2.00 10.91 -11.66
CA PHE A 69 2.92 10.37 -12.64
C PHE A 69 3.00 11.40 -13.77
N ASP A 70 4.10 12.16 -13.82
CA ASP A 70 4.57 12.68 -15.10
C ASP A 70 4.98 11.45 -15.90
N TRP A 71 4.18 11.17 -16.93
CA TRP A 71 4.39 10.10 -17.90
C TRP A 71 5.36 10.57 -18.97
#